data_AF-W1XZT3-F1
#
_entry.id   AF-W1XZT3-F1
#
_cell.length_a   1.000
_cell.length_b   1.000
_cell.length_c   1.000
_cell.angle_alpha   90.00
_cell.angle_beta   90.00
_cell.angle_gamma   90.00
#
_symmetry.space_group_name_H-M   'P 1'
#
loop_
_entity.id
_entity.type
_entity.pdbx_description
1 polymer ?
#
loop_
_entity_poly.entity_id
_entity_poly.type
_entity_poly.pdbx_seq_one_letter_code
_entity_poly.pdbx_strand_id
1 'polypeptide(L)' 'KILFVGTKRAASEAVKDAALSCDQFFVNHRWLGGMLTNWKTVRQSIKRLKDLETQSQDGTFDKLTKKEALMRTRELEKLE' A
#
# COMPACT_ATOMS: atom_id res chain seq x y z
N LYS A 1 -9.44 -17.21 -0.99
CA LYS A 1 -8.55 -16.23 -0.33
C LYS A 1 -9.40 -15.42 0.65
N ILE A 2 -8.98 -15.33 1.91
CA ILE A 2 -9.70 -14.61 2.98
C ILE A 2 -8.96 -13.28 3.24
N LEU A 3 -9.70 -12.25 3.64
CA LEU A 3 -9.15 -10.95 4.05
C LEU A 3 -9.29 -10.79 5.56
N PHE A 4 -8.17 -10.69 6.25
CA PHE A 4 -8.12 -10.38 7.68
C PHE A 4 -8.15 -8.87 7.88
N VAL A 5 -8.97 -8.37 8.79
CA VAL A 5 -9.10 -6.93 9.03
C VAL A 5 -9.03 -6.65 10.52
N GLY A 6 -8.06 -5.81 10.93
CA GLY A 6 -7.94 -5.35 12.30
C GLY A 6 -7.03 -4.14 12.40
N THR A 7 -7.63 -2.96 12.49
CA THR A 7 -6.93 -1.66 12.51
C THR A 7 -6.61 -1.16 13.92
N LYS A 8 -7.08 -1.85 14.96
CA LYS A 8 -6.78 -1.50 16.35
C LYS A 8 -5.30 -1.74 16.62
N ARG A 9 -4.61 -0.79 17.26
CA ARG A 9 -3.17 -0.90 17.59
C ARG A 9 -2.79 -2.23 18.23
N ALA A 10 -3.59 -2.71 19.19
CA ALA A 10 -3.37 -3.99 19.87
C ALA A 10 -3.58 -5.23 18.99
N ALA A 11 -4.30 -5.12 17.87
CA ALA A 11 -4.60 -6.22 16.96
C ALA A 11 -3.79 -6.16 15.66
N SER A 12 -3.17 -5.02 15.35
CA SER A 12 -2.52 -4.77 14.05
C SER A 12 -1.41 -5.79 13.73
N GLU A 13 -0.55 -6.06 14.71
CA GLU A 13 0.56 -7.02 14.55
C GLU A 13 0.06 -8.45 14.48
N ALA A 14 -0.80 -8.87 15.41
CA ALA A 14 -1.39 -10.21 15.43
C ALA A 14 -2.17 -10.55 14.15
N VAL A 15 -2.89 -9.58 13.58
CA VAL A 15 -3.63 -9.75 12.32
C VAL A 15 -2.69 -9.94 11.14
N LYS A 16 -1.60 -9.17 11.09
CA LYS A 16 -0.57 -9.30 10.06
C LYS A 16 0.10 -10.68 10.12
N ASP A 17 0.55 -11.09 11.31
CA ASP A 17 1.27 -12.36 11.48
C ASP A 17 0.39 -13.57 11.18
N ALA A 18 -0.86 -13.56 11.64
CA ALA A 18 -1.83 -14.61 11.33
C ALA A 18 -2.11 -14.71 9.82
N ALA A 19 -2.25 -13.57 9.13
CA ALA A 19 -2.50 -13.58 7.69
C ALA A 19 -1.28 -14.05 6.88
N LEU A 20 -0.07 -13.61 7.27
CA LEU A 20 1.18 -14.04 6.63
C LEU A 20 1.44 -15.54 6.83
N SER A 21 1.21 -16.08 8.03
CA SER A 21 1.37 -17.53 8.28
C SER A 21 0.43 -18.41 7.46
N CYS A 22 -0.71 -17.87 7.01
CA CYS A 22 -1.71 -18.60 6.23
C CYS A 22 -1.74 -18.20 4.74
N ASP A 23 -0.78 -17.39 4.26
CA ASP A 23 -0.73 -16.84 2.90
C ASP A 23 -2.03 -16.14 2.43
N GLN A 24 -2.68 -15.46 3.38
CA GLN A 24 -3.92 -14.71 3.17
C GLN A 24 -3.66 -13.20 3.18
N PHE A 25 -4.66 -12.44 2.71
CA PHE A 25 -4.57 -10.98 2.63
C PHE A 25 -4.95 -10.35 3.96
N PHE A 26 -4.42 -9.17 4.28
CA PHE A 26 -4.76 -8.45 5.51
C PHE A 26 -4.84 -6.92 5.33
N VAL A 27 -5.56 -6.28 6.25
CA VAL A 27 -5.55 -4.83 6.49
C VAL A 27 -5.37 -4.58 7.97
N ASN A 28 -4.22 -4.04 8.37
CA ASN A 28 -3.86 -3.83 9.77
C ASN A 28 -3.66 -2.35 10.18
N HIS A 29 -3.72 -1.41 9.23
CA HIS A 29 -3.54 0.02 9.49
C HIS A 29 -4.86 0.79 9.37
N ARG A 30 -5.29 1.09 8.14
CA ARG A 30 -6.50 1.87 7.88
C ARG A 30 -7.38 1.18 6.84
N TRP A 31 -8.64 1.00 7.20
CA TRP A 31 -9.67 0.58 6.26
C TRP A 31 -10.22 1.82 5.54
N LEU A 32 -9.99 1.91 4.23
CA LEU A 32 -10.58 2.98 3.42
C LEU A 32 -12.02 2.59 3.07
N GLY A 33 -12.95 3.52 3.29
CA GLY A 33 -14.34 3.35 2.88
C GLY A 33 -14.40 3.04 1.38
N GLY A 34 -15.11 1.97 1.02
CA GLY A 34 -15.23 1.53 -0.36
C GLY A 34 -14.12 0.62 -0.89
N MET A 35 -13.21 0.11 -0.04
CA MET A 35 -12.18 -0.86 -0.46
C MET A 35 -12.74 -2.08 -1.23
N LEU A 36 -13.89 -2.60 -0.81
CA LEU A 36 -14.55 -3.74 -1.47
C LEU A 36 -15.59 -3.31 -2.51
N THR A 37 -16.27 -2.18 -2.29
CA THR A 37 -17.39 -1.76 -3.15
C THR A 37 -16.95 -0.89 -4.33
N ASN A 38 -15.80 -0.21 -4.24
CA ASN A 38 -15.23 0.62 -5.30
C ASN A 38 -13.91 0.04 -5.84
N TRP A 39 -13.96 -1.18 -6.36
CA TRP A 39 -12.77 -1.87 -6.85
C TRP A 39 -12.09 -1.18 -8.05
N LYS A 40 -12.87 -0.46 -8.89
CA LYS A 40 -12.33 0.24 -10.07
C LYS A 40 -11.30 1.30 -9.67
N THR A 41 -11.64 2.13 -8.68
CA THR A 41 -10.72 3.16 -8.17
C THR A 41 -9.57 2.55 -7.38
N VAL A 42 -9.84 1.57 -6.51
CA VAL A 42 -8.79 0.90 -5.72
C VAL A 42 -7.74 0.27 -6.63
N ARG A 43 -8.15 -0.36 -7.74
CA ARG A 43 -7.21 -0.93 -8.72
C ARG A 43 -6.30 0.13 -9.35
N GLN A 44 -6.81 1.34 -9.60
CA GLN A 44 -5.98 2.44 -10.13
C GLN A 44 -4.92 2.86 -9.11
N SER A 45 -5.27 2.94 -7.82
CA SER A 45 -4.31 3.22 -6.75
C SER A 45 -3.26 2.13 -6.62
N ILE A 46 -3.65 0.85 -6.71
CA ILE A 46 -2.69 -0.28 -6.71
C ILE A 46 -1.75 -0.22 -7.91
N LYS A 47 -2.27 0.11 -9.10
CA LYS A 47 -1.41 0.29 -10.29
C LYS A 47 -0.42 1.42 -10.06
N ARG A 48 -0.88 2.55 -9.50
CA ARG A 48 -0.03 3.71 -9.22
C ARG A 48 1.09 3.38 -8.24
N LEU A 49 0.82 2.58 -7.21
CA LEU A 49 1.84 2.10 -6.27
C LEU A 49 2.94 1.30 -7.01
N LYS A 50 2.55 0.32 -7.83
CA LYS A 50 3.50 -0.49 -8.60
C LYS A 50 4.35 0.33 -9.58
N ASP A 51 3.74 1.33 -10.22
CA ASP A 51 4.45 2.24 -11.11
C ASP A 51 5.51 3.06 -10.34
N LEU A 52 5.20 3.50 -9.10
CA LEU A 52 6.13 4.22 -8.23
C LEU A 52 7.25 3.32 -7.70
N GLU A 53 6.95 2.08 -7.30
CA GLU A 53 7.96 1.09 -6.89
C GLU A 53 8.95 0.81 -8.03
N THR A 54 8.45 0.67 -9.26
CA THR A 54 9.28 0.46 -10.46
C THR A 54 10.19 1.66 -10.71
N GLN A 55 9.64 2.88 -10.64
CA GLN A 55 10.41 4.12 -10.82
C GLN A 55 11.45 4.36 -9.71
N SER A 56 11.20 3.84 -8.51
CA SER A 56 12.16 3.89 -7.42
C SER A 56 13.30 2.90 -7.63
N GLN A 57 13.03 1.74 -8.22
CA GLN A 57 14.04 0.69 -8.46
C GLN A 57 14.88 0.96 -9.71
N ASP A 58 14.30 1.60 -10.75
CA ASP A 58 14.97 1.86 -12.02
C ASP A 58 15.86 3.13 -12.03
N GLY A 59 15.93 3.84 -10.89
CA GLY A 59 16.72 5.08 -10.75
C GLY A 59 16.10 6.30 -11.44
N THR A 60 14.82 6.25 -11.83
CA THR A 60 14.12 7.42 -12.40
C THR A 60 14.07 8.59 -11.43
N PHE A 61 14.05 8.32 -10.12
CA PHE A 61 14.02 9.36 -9.09
C PHE A 61 15.29 10.23 -9.10
N ASP A 62 16.43 9.68 -9.53
CA ASP A 62 17.70 10.42 -9.60
C ASP A 62 17.73 11.41 -10.77
N LYS A 63 16.87 11.23 -11.77
CA LYS A 63 16.72 12.13 -12.93
C LYS A 63 15.73 13.25 -12.67
N LEU A 64 14.99 13.20 -11.57
CA LEU A 64 14.00 14.20 -11.18
C LEU A 64 14.64 15.31 -10.34
N THR A 65 13.99 16.46 -10.28
CA THR A 65 14.41 17.50 -9.33
C THR A 65 14.19 17.01 -7.90
N LYS A 66 14.99 17.49 -6.94
CA LYS A 66 14.88 17.10 -5.51
C LYS A 66 13.45 17.25 -4.97
N LYS A 67 12.71 18.27 -5.44
CA LYS A 67 11.31 18.50 -5.04
C LYS A 67 10.39 17.43 -5.61
N GLU A 68 10.53 17.08 -6.88
CA GLU A 68 9.71 16.04 -7.53
C GLU A 68 9.99 14.67 -6.95
N ALA A 69 11.27 14.33 -6.75
CA ALA A 69 11.68 13.10 -6.07
C ALA A 69 11.04 13.01 -4.67
N LEU A 70 11.13 14.06 -3.86
CA LEU A 70 10.51 14.11 -2.53
C LEU A 70 8.98 13.92 -2.58
N MET A 71 8.30 14.54 -3.55
CA MET A 71 6.85 14.39 -3.70
C MET A 71 6.47 12.96 -4.08
N ARG A 72 7.28 12.29 -4.93
CA ARG A 72 7.07 10.89 -5.31
C ARG A 72 7.35 9.94 -4.16
N THR A 73 8.39 10.18 -3.36
CA THR A 73 8.66 9.41 -2.13
C THR A 73 7.51 9.50 -1.14
N ARG A 74 6.96 10.70 -0.89
CA ARG A 74 5.78 10.86 -0.04
C ARG A 74 4.53 10.20 -0.58
N GLU A 75 4.39 10.14 -1.90
CA GLU A 75 3.27 9.43 -2.56
C GLU A 75 3.40 7.91 -2.36
N LEU A 76 4.62 7.37 -2.46
CA LEU A 76 4.94 5.97 -2.20
C LEU A 76 4.64 5.60 -0.73
N GLU A 77 5.20 6.34 0.22
CA GLU A 77 5.02 6.12 1.67
C GLU A 77 3.55 6.15 2.11
N LYS A 78 2.69 6.85 1.37
CA LYS A 78 1.25 6.94 1.67
C LYS A 78 0.45 5.77 1.11
N LEU A 79 0.96 5.13 0.07
CA LEU A 79 0.30 4.02 -0.62
C LEU A 79 0.76 2.64 -0.11
N GLU A 80 1.92 2.57 0.55
CA GLU A 80 2.36 1.45 1.41
C GLU A 80 1.58 1.38 2.74
#